data_AF-A0AAV5TA70-F1
#
_entry.id   AF-A0AAV5TA70-F1
#
_cell.length_a   1.000
_cell.length_b   1.000
_cell.length_c   1.000
_cell.angle_alpha   90.00
_cell.angle_beta   90.00
_cell.angle_gamma   90.00
#
_symmetry.space_group_name_H-M   'P 1'
#
loop_
_entity.id
_entity.type
_entity.pdbx_description
1 polymer ?
#
loop_
_entity_poly.entity_id
_entity_poly.type
_entity_poly.pdbx_seq_one_letter_code
_entity_poly.pdbx_strand_id
1 'polypeptide(L)'
;MTRPVKKKQKKTLPFSSRVIRKGRSIWDLMPPPVKKGAAHAKKGFFNLKRLLQFLGLVSPAVKVAPIESRVQERHLELEPLCCISSCLVRGGCMAVLTFELLYASILCVYVFVRMWRNGKLELWRPLIFEVEQMISHHLFLYSLLFVATVTVIMCLLLLRGLICFEKRLLFLHLKFDYILFIFNFVASLLFALALSSEGLRAWNFLNILLFLNFLSQLPLQLWALSVVRSCADFFSLIQVFLQLA
;
A
#
# COMPACT_ATOMS: atom_id res chain seq x y z
N MET A 1 20.59 -38.40 78.68
CA MET A 1 19.40 -38.47 79.56
C MET A 1 19.25 -37.08 80.17
N THR A 2 18.18 -36.31 80.11
CA THR A 2 16.76 -36.52 79.80
C THR A 2 16.18 -35.10 79.63
N ARG A 3 15.36 -34.86 78.61
CA ARG A 3 14.49 -33.67 78.56
C ARG A 3 13.38 -33.82 79.61
N PRO A 4 12.74 -32.70 80.00
CA PRO A 4 11.31 -32.68 79.79
C PRO A 4 10.75 -31.39 79.18
N VAL A 5 9.60 -31.60 78.56
CA VAL A 5 8.76 -30.73 77.75
C VAL A 5 7.70 -30.05 78.62
N LYS A 6 7.32 -28.80 78.32
CA LYS A 6 5.94 -28.31 78.56
C LYS A 6 5.43 -27.46 77.38
N LYS A 7 4.28 -27.90 76.86
CA LYS A 7 3.41 -27.29 75.83
C LYS A 7 2.45 -26.26 76.46
N LYS A 8 2.00 -25.29 75.66
CA LYS A 8 0.68 -24.60 75.57
C LYS A 8 0.92 -23.13 75.15
N GLN A 9 0.12 -22.41 74.36
CA GLN A 9 -1.13 -22.63 73.62
C GLN A 9 -1.30 -21.43 72.64
N LYS A 10 -1.98 -21.68 71.51
CA LYS A 10 -2.62 -20.76 70.53
C LYS A 10 -2.97 -19.33 71.01
N LYS A 11 -2.76 -18.32 70.13
CA LYS A 11 -3.85 -17.50 69.49
C LYS A 11 -3.34 -16.48 68.44
N THR A 12 -3.87 -16.63 67.21
CA THR A 12 -4.35 -15.64 66.21
C THR A 12 -3.45 -14.58 65.54
N LEU A 13 -3.48 -14.63 64.19
CA LEU A 13 -3.07 -13.69 63.11
C LEU A 13 -3.93 -12.39 63.08
N PRO A 14 -3.56 -11.29 62.37
CA PRO A 14 -3.53 -11.16 60.88
C PRO A 14 -2.23 -10.55 60.33
N PHE A 15 -1.65 -11.07 59.23
CA PHE A 15 -1.83 -10.62 57.84
C PHE A 15 -1.54 -9.12 57.60
N SER A 16 -0.32 -8.80 57.16
CA SER A 16 -0.05 -7.62 56.32
C SER A 16 1.12 -7.91 55.38
N SER A 17 0.95 -7.46 54.15
CA SER A 17 1.58 -7.91 52.92
C SER A 17 2.95 -7.29 52.63
N ARG A 18 3.87 -8.18 52.22
CA ARG A 18 5.00 -8.04 51.29
C ARG A 18 5.10 -6.70 50.49
N VAL A 19 6.21 -5.98 50.61
CA VAL A 19 6.72 -5.07 49.56
C VAL A 19 8.22 -5.28 49.39
N ILE A 20 8.58 -5.94 48.28
CA ILE A 20 9.94 -6.12 47.78
C ILE A 20 10.24 -4.90 46.89
N ARG A 21 11.29 -4.12 47.22
CA ARG A 21 11.74 -2.98 46.41
C ARG A 21 12.32 -3.49 45.08
N LYS A 22 11.64 -3.17 43.98
CA LYS A 22 12.11 -3.31 42.59
C LYS A 22 13.24 -2.33 42.27
N GLY A 23 14.16 -2.79 41.43
CA GLY A 23 15.31 -2.06 40.91
C GLY A 23 14.94 -0.82 40.07
N ARG A 24 15.88 0.12 40.05
CA ARG A 24 15.87 1.36 39.26
C ARG A 24 15.86 1.05 37.76
N SER A 25 15.03 1.77 37.01
CA SER A 25 14.89 1.61 35.56
C SER A 25 15.80 2.57 34.79
N ILE A 26 16.23 2.17 33.61
CA ILE A 26 17.19 2.87 32.73
C ILE A 26 16.69 4.23 32.18
N TRP A 27 15.45 4.60 32.52
CA TRP A 27 14.77 5.82 32.07
C TRP A 27 15.16 7.08 32.84
N ASP A 28 15.84 6.94 33.99
CA ASP A 28 16.25 8.06 34.85
C ASP A 28 17.53 8.79 34.36
N LEU A 29 18.06 8.41 33.19
CA LEU A 29 19.35 8.89 32.66
C LEU A 29 19.24 9.80 31.41
N MET A 30 18.04 10.25 31.01
CA MET A 30 17.89 11.18 29.89
C MET A 30 17.91 12.65 30.34
N PRO A 31 18.66 13.53 29.65
CA PRO A 31 18.60 14.96 29.90
C PRO A 31 17.25 15.55 29.44
N PRO A 32 16.76 16.63 30.08
CA PRO A 32 15.45 17.19 29.77
C PRO A 32 15.41 17.82 28.37
N PRO A 33 14.23 17.89 27.74
CA PRO A 33 14.08 18.51 26.43
C PRO A 33 14.29 20.02 26.53
N VAL A 34 15.20 20.53 25.70
CA VAL A 34 15.45 21.96 25.53
C VAL A 34 14.21 22.61 24.90
N LYS A 35 13.50 23.42 25.69
CA LYS A 35 12.49 24.36 25.18
C LYS A 35 13.23 25.51 24.48
N LYS A 36 13.04 25.67 23.17
CA LYS A 36 13.20 26.96 22.50
C LYS A 36 11.93 27.30 21.73
N GLY A 37 11.34 28.40 22.15
CA GLY A 37 10.15 28.98 21.57
C GLY A 37 10.39 29.61 20.20
N ALA A 38 9.25 29.79 19.55
CA ALA A 38 8.94 30.50 18.31
C ALA A 38 9.92 31.59 17.84
N ALA A 39 10.28 31.50 16.55
CA ALA A 39 10.35 32.66 15.67
C ALA A 39 9.79 32.25 14.29
N HIS A 40 8.82 33.04 13.83
CA HIS A 40 8.06 32.91 12.60
C HIS A 40 8.93 33.09 11.34
N ALA A 41 8.37 32.65 10.20
CA ALA A 41 8.78 32.90 8.80
C ALA A 41 9.67 31.83 8.14
N LYS A 42 9.04 30.72 7.70
CA LYS A 42 9.30 29.95 6.45
C LYS A 42 8.46 28.67 6.42
N LYS A 43 7.12 28.81 6.31
CA LYS A 43 6.18 27.66 6.34
C LYS A 43 5.95 26.95 4.99
N GLY A 44 6.55 27.40 3.89
CA GLY A 44 6.34 26.77 2.57
C GLY A 44 7.33 25.64 2.21
N PHE A 45 8.60 25.75 2.63
CA PHE A 45 9.67 24.91 2.07
C PHE A 45 9.83 23.55 2.78
N PHE A 46 9.46 23.47 4.06
CA PHE A 46 9.65 22.26 4.86
C PHE A 46 8.65 21.14 4.52
N ASN A 47 7.47 21.49 4.00
CA ASN A 47 6.47 20.50 3.56
C ASN A 47 6.82 19.88 2.21
N LEU A 48 7.46 20.63 1.29
CA LEU A 48 7.83 20.08 -0.01
C LEU A 48 8.93 19.03 0.10
N LYS A 49 9.95 19.23 0.95
CA LYS A 49 11.00 18.21 1.16
C LYS A 49 10.46 16.94 1.82
N ARG A 50 9.48 17.08 2.73
CA ARG A 50 8.82 15.95 3.39
C ARG A 50 7.87 15.23 2.43
N LEU A 51 7.17 15.97 1.57
CA LEU A 51 6.36 15.43 0.48
C LEU A 51 7.23 14.73 -0.57
N LEU A 52 8.39 15.29 -0.93
CA LEU A 52 9.38 14.69 -1.84
C LEU A 52 10.05 13.45 -1.25
N GLN A 53 10.29 13.42 0.07
CA GLN A 53 10.73 12.22 0.79
C GLN A 53 9.61 11.18 0.92
N PHE A 54 8.36 11.61 1.05
CA PHE A 54 7.18 10.73 1.05
C PHE A 54 6.91 10.14 -0.35
N LEU A 55 7.17 10.93 -1.40
CA LEU A 55 7.09 10.59 -2.82
C LEU A 55 8.37 9.92 -3.37
N GLY A 56 9.40 9.73 -2.54
CA GLY A 56 10.58 8.91 -2.90
C GLY A 56 11.62 9.55 -3.84
N LEU A 57 11.60 10.86 -4.07
CA LEU A 57 12.58 11.53 -4.95
C LEU A 57 13.94 11.81 -4.28
N VAL A 58 14.06 11.59 -2.96
CA VAL A 58 15.30 11.73 -2.20
C VAL A 58 15.41 10.60 -1.18
N SER A 59 16.22 9.59 -1.49
CA SER A 59 16.60 8.54 -0.53
C SER A 59 17.76 9.01 0.37
N PRO A 60 17.71 8.78 1.69
CA PRO A 60 18.90 8.91 2.53
C PRO A 60 19.90 7.80 2.17
N ALA A 61 21.19 8.14 2.13
CA ALA A 61 22.27 7.22 1.84
C ALA A 61 22.22 6.00 2.79
N VAL A 62 21.96 4.82 2.24
CA VAL A 62 21.98 3.55 2.96
C VAL A 62 23.44 3.21 3.26
N LYS A 63 23.82 3.24 4.54
CA LYS A 63 25.10 2.69 4.99
C LYS A 63 25.03 1.17 4.87
N VAL A 64 25.68 0.62 3.85
CA VAL A 64 25.89 -0.81 3.68
C VAL A 64 26.93 -1.27 4.71
N ALA A 65 26.54 -2.18 5.61
CA ALA A 65 27.47 -2.85 6.52
C ALA A 65 28.19 -3.99 5.78
N PRO A 66 29.47 -4.28 6.10
CA PRO A 66 30.27 -5.27 5.36
C PRO A 66 29.79 -6.70 5.67
N ILE A 67 29.43 -7.44 4.62
CA ILE A 67 28.78 -8.77 4.65
C ILE A 67 29.80 -9.92 4.78
N GLU A 68 31.08 -9.67 4.55
CA GLU A 68 32.10 -10.71 4.33
C GLU A 68 32.42 -11.59 5.55
N SER A 69 32.13 -11.17 6.79
CA SER A 69 32.57 -11.91 7.98
C SER A 69 31.53 -12.85 8.61
N ARG A 70 30.37 -13.07 7.97
CA ARG A 70 29.28 -13.92 8.53
C ARG A 70 28.64 -14.91 7.54
N VAL A 71 29.25 -15.17 6.40
CA VAL A 71 28.68 -16.10 5.42
C VAL A 71 29.02 -17.55 5.81
N GLN A 72 28.10 -18.19 6.52
CA GLN A 72 28.08 -19.64 6.72
C GLN A 72 27.84 -20.34 5.36
N GLU A 73 28.57 -21.40 5.04
CA GLU A 73 28.54 -22.09 3.73
C GLU A 73 27.13 -22.56 3.29
N ARG A 74 26.19 -22.74 4.22
CA ARG A 74 24.77 -23.03 3.89
C ARG A 74 24.00 -21.86 3.24
N HIS A 75 24.51 -20.63 3.30
CA HIS A 75 23.89 -19.48 2.61
C HIS A 75 24.14 -19.50 1.09
N LEU A 76 25.22 -20.12 0.62
CA LEU A 76 25.55 -20.18 -0.82
C LEU A 76 24.66 -21.14 -1.62
N GLU A 77 24.07 -22.15 -0.98
CA GLU A 77 23.15 -23.08 -1.67
C GLU A 77 21.74 -22.50 -1.85
N LEU A 78 21.32 -21.55 -1.01
CA LEU A 78 20.02 -20.88 -1.15
C LEU A 78 20.06 -19.64 -2.07
N GLU A 79 21.24 -19.08 -2.34
CA GLU A 79 21.42 -17.93 -3.23
C GLU A 79 20.84 -18.14 -4.65
N PRO A 80 21.10 -19.24 -5.37
CA PRO A 80 20.58 -19.40 -6.72
C PRO A 80 19.04 -19.54 -6.77
N LEU A 81 18.43 -20.17 -5.76
CA LEU A 81 16.97 -20.27 -5.66
C LEU A 81 16.34 -18.94 -5.25
N CYS A 82 16.95 -18.20 -4.32
CA CYS A 82 16.49 -16.86 -3.95
C CYS A 82 16.65 -15.86 -5.11
N CYS A 83 17.68 -15.96 -5.94
CA CYS A 83 17.85 -15.09 -7.11
C CYS A 83 16.81 -15.37 -8.20
N ILE A 84 16.56 -16.64 -8.57
CA ILE A 84 15.59 -16.98 -9.62
C ILE A 84 14.15 -16.67 -9.16
N SER A 85 13.78 -17.07 -7.94
CA SER A 85 12.46 -16.80 -7.39
C SER A 85 12.24 -15.30 -7.13
N SER A 86 13.26 -14.57 -6.64
CA SER A 86 13.18 -13.11 -6.47
C SER A 86 13.04 -12.39 -7.81
N CYS A 87 13.81 -12.78 -8.84
CA CYS A 87 13.70 -12.19 -10.17
C CYS A 87 12.33 -12.45 -10.80
N LEU A 88 11.78 -13.66 -10.68
CA LEU A 88 10.46 -14.00 -11.22
C LEU A 88 9.35 -13.22 -10.49
N VAL A 89 9.39 -13.20 -9.16
CA VAL A 89 8.39 -12.49 -8.33
C VAL A 89 8.47 -10.98 -8.57
N ARG A 90 9.67 -10.40 -8.60
CA ARG A 90 9.87 -8.98 -8.85
C ARG A 90 9.49 -8.61 -10.29
N GLY A 91 9.85 -9.44 -11.27
CA GLY A 91 9.44 -9.28 -12.66
C GLY A 91 7.93 -9.33 -12.82
N GLY A 92 7.26 -10.26 -12.14
CA GLY A 92 5.80 -10.35 -12.08
C GLY A 92 5.16 -9.07 -11.52
N CYS A 93 5.63 -8.58 -10.37
CA CYS A 93 5.07 -7.35 -9.80
C CYS A 93 5.38 -6.10 -10.65
N MET A 94 6.52 -6.04 -11.34
CA MET A 94 6.81 -4.97 -12.29
C MET A 94 5.91 -5.04 -13.53
N ALA A 95 5.57 -6.23 -13.99
CA ALA A 95 4.61 -6.41 -15.07
C ALA A 95 3.19 -5.98 -14.64
N VAL A 96 2.74 -6.35 -13.44
CA VAL A 96 1.48 -5.85 -12.85
C VAL A 96 1.46 -4.32 -12.83
N LEU A 97 2.51 -3.69 -12.30
CA LEU A 97 2.64 -2.24 -12.27
C LEU A 97 2.54 -1.61 -13.68
N THR A 98 3.16 -2.23 -14.67
CA THR A 98 3.10 -1.76 -16.06
C THR A 98 1.69 -1.82 -16.63
N PHE A 99 0.96 -2.92 -16.39
CA PHE A 99 -0.42 -3.06 -16.86
C PHE A 99 -1.37 -2.09 -16.16
N GLU A 100 -1.22 -1.88 -14.85
CA GLU A 100 -2.05 -0.92 -14.13
C GLU A 100 -1.81 0.53 -14.55
N LEU A 101 -0.55 0.90 -14.81
CA LEU A 101 -0.22 2.21 -15.35
C LEU A 101 -0.75 2.39 -16.77
N LEU A 102 -0.70 1.34 -17.60
CA LEU A 102 -1.31 1.36 -18.92
C LEU A 102 -2.83 1.55 -18.83
N TYR A 103 -3.51 0.80 -17.97
CA TYR A 103 -4.93 0.95 -17.70
C TYR A 103 -5.30 2.37 -17.25
N ALA A 104 -4.56 2.92 -16.27
CA ALA A 104 -4.77 4.28 -15.81
C ALA A 104 -4.50 5.32 -16.91
N SER A 105 -3.51 5.10 -17.77
CA SER A 105 -3.21 5.99 -18.89
C SER A 105 -4.36 6.02 -19.92
N ILE A 106 -4.96 4.86 -20.22
CA ILE A 106 -6.11 4.75 -21.14
C ILE A 106 -7.31 5.50 -20.55
N LEU A 107 -7.59 5.34 -19.25
CA LEU A 107 -8.63 6.10 -18.56
C LEU A 107 -8.39 7.61 -18.63
N CYS A 108 -7.16 8.06 -18.36
CA CYS A 108 -6.80 9.48 -18.44
C CYS A 108 -6.99 10.03 -19.85
N VAL A 109 -6.56 9.31 -20.90
CA VAL A 109 -6.76 9.72 -22.30
C VAL A 109 -8.24 9.76 -22.64
N TYR A 110 -9.03 8.76 -22.23
CA TYR A 110 -10.47 8.73 -22.44
C TYR A 110 -11.15 9.96 -21.83
N VAL A 111 -10.88 10.23 -20.55
CA VAL A 111 -11.44 11.38 -19.82
C VAL A 111 -11.00 12.69 -20.46
N PHE A 112 -9.72 12.81 -20.83
CA PHE A 112 -9.18 14.00 -21.47
C PHE A 112 -9.88 14.29 -22.81
N VAL A 113 -10.03 13.29 -23.68
CA VAL A 113 -10.74 13.45 -24.96
C VAL A 113 -12.20 13.82 -24.75
N ARG A 114 -12.88 13.26 -23.74
CA ARG A 114 -14.27 13.60 -23.42
C ARG A 114 -14.45 14.99 -22.82
N MET A 115 -13.50 15.45 -22.02
CA MET A 115 -13.48 16.80 -21.43
C MET A 115 -13.03 17.87 -22.43
N TRP A 116 -12.28 17.47 -23.47
CA TRP A 116 -11.84 18.36 -24.54
C TRP A 116 -12.95 18.56 -25.57
N ARG A 117 -13.83 19.54 -25.34
CA ARG A 117 -14.87 19.94 -26.30
C ARG A 117 -14.57 21.33 -26.86
N ASN A 118 -14.67 21.48 -28.18
CA ASN A 118 -14.58 22.76 -28.89
C ASN A 118 -13.32 23.59 -28.57
N GLY A 119 -12.18 22.92 -28.33
CA GLY A 119 -10.90 23.58 -28.05
C GLY A 119 -10.78 24.18 -26.64
N LYS A 120 -11.69 23.85 -25.71
CA LYS A 120 -11.63 24.27 -24.31
C LYS A 120 -11.72 23.05 -23.38
N LEU A 121 -10.92 23.07 -22.31
CA LEU A 121 -11.01 22.10 -21.21
C LEU A 121 -12.12 22.53 -20.25
N GLU A 122 -13.25 21.82 -20.28
CA GLU A 122 -14.36 22.06 -19.36
C GLU A 122 -14.20 21.23 -18.07
N LEU A 123 -13.15 21.53 -17.28
CA LEU A 123 -12.79 20.75 -16.08
C LEU A 123 -13.71 21.00 -14.86
N TRP A 124 -14.61 21.98 -14.94
CA TRP A 124 -15.39 22.50 -13.81
C TRP A 124 -16.78 22.99 -14.24
N ARG A 125 -17.61 22.11 -14.83
CA ARG A 125 -19.05 22.41 -14.91
C ARG A 125 -19.72 22.19 -13.54
N PRO A 126 -20.70 23.03 -13.17
CA PRO A 126 -21.53 22.77 -12.00
C PRO A 126 -22.18 21.39 -12.12
N LEU A 127 -22.25 20.64 -11.02
CA LEU A 127 -22.98 19.37 -10.92
C LEU A 127 -24.48 19.64 -11.05
N ILE A 128 -24.93 19.80 -12.28
CA ILE A 128 -26.34 19.78 -12.59
C ILE A 128 -26.68 18.32 -12.86
N PHE A 129 -27.67 17.80 -12.14
CA PHE A 129 -28.24 16.48 -12.40
C PHE A 129 -29.08 16.56 -13.67
N GLU A 130 -28.43 16.74 -14.81
CA GLU A 130 -29.09 16.60 -16.10
C GLU A 130 -29.28 15.11 -16.36
N VAL A 131 -30.44 14.75 -16.91
CA VAL A 131 -30.74 13.37 -17.35
C VAL A 131 -30.02 13.11 -18.68
N GLU A 132 -28.72 13.41 -18.73
CA GLU A 132 -27.86 13.02 -19.83
C GLU A 132 -27.53 11.53 -19.72
N GLN A 133 -27.21 10.94 -20.87
CA GLN A 133 -26.73 9.57 -20.99
C GLN A 133 -25.61 9.29 -19.97
N MET A 134 -25.71 8.15 -19.27
CA MET A 134 -24.80 7.76 -18.18
C MET A 134 -23.32 7.88 -18.57
N ILE A 135 -23.01 7.63 -19.84
CA ILE A 135 -21.65 7.64 -20.42
C ILE A 135 -21.09 9.06 -20.57
N SER A 136 -21.96 10.06 -20.78
CA SER A 136 -21.57 11.47 -20.94
C SER A 136 -21.67 12.26 -19.65
N HIS A 137 -22.30 11.69 -18.61
CA HIS A 137 -22.53 12.37 -17.37
C HIS A 137 -21.20 12.74 -16.67
N HIS A 138 -21.03 14.01 -16.32
CA HIS A 138 -19.79 14.53 -15.74
C HIS A 138 -19.37 13.79 -14.45
N LEU A 139 -20.32 13.40 -13.60
CA LEU A 139 -20.07 12.52 -12.44
C LEU A 139 -19.31 11.24 -12.80
N PHE A 140 -19.65 10.59 -13.92
CA PHE A 140 -18.97 9.38 -14.36
C PHE A 140 -17.53 9.68 -14.81
N LEU A 141 -17.32 10.76 -15.56
CA LEU A 141 -15.96 11.16 -15.96
C LEU A 141 -15.07 11.52 -14.76
N TYR A 142 -15.61 12.22 -13.75
CA TYR A 142 -14.88 12.50 -12.52
C TYR A 142 -14.59 11.24 -11.70
N SER A 143 -15.50 10.27 -11.65
CA SER A 143 -15.25 9.01 -10.96
C SER A 143 -14.16 8.19 -11.65
N LEU A 144 -14.12 8.15 -12.98
CA LEU A 144 -13.02 7.53 -13.74
C LEU A 144 -11.68 8.22 -13.48
N LEU A 145 -11.65 9.55 -13.48
CA LEU A 145 -10.43 10.30 -13.17
C LEU A 145 -9.94 10.05 -11.74
N PHE A 146 -10.86 9.98 -10.79
CA PHE A 146 -10.56 9.64 -9.40
C PHE A 146 -9.94 8.24 -9.31
N VAL A 147 -10.55 7.23 -9.94
CA VAL A 147 -10.02 5.86 -9.99
C VAL A 147 -8.63 5.84 -10.62
N ALA A 148 -8.43 6.48 -11.77
CA ALA A 148 -7.11 6.56 -12.41
C ALA A 148 -6.04 7.18 -11.50
N THR A 149 -6.40 8.25 -10.77
CA THR A 149 -5.49 8.91 -9.83
C THR A 149 -5.13 8.00 -8.66
N VAL A 150 -6.13 7.31 -8.08
CA VAL A 150 -5.90 6.35 -6.98
C VAL A 150 -5.06 5.18 -7.47
N THR A 151 -5.32 4.64 -8.67
CA THR A 151 -4.51 3.57 -9.27
C THR A 151 -3.05 3.99 -9.37
N VAL A 152 -2.75 5.18 -9.91
CA VAL A 152 -1.37 5.67 -10.02
C VAL A 152 -0.70 5.77 -8.65
N ILE A 153 -1.40 6.27 -7.63
CA ILE A 153 -0.87 6.33 -6.25
C ILE A 153 -0.56 4.92 -5.74
N MET A 154 -1.45 3.96 -5.97
CA MET A 154 -1.27 2.58 -5.54
C MET A 154 -0.12 1.88 -6.28
N CYS A 155 0.10 2.16 -7.56
CA CYS A 155 1.26 1.68 -8.30
C CYS A 155 2.57 2.25 -7.68
N LEU A 156 2.60 3.54 -7.34
CA LEU A 156 3.78 4.14 -6.67
C LEU A 156 4.05 3.50 -5.30
N LEU A 157 2.99 3.18 -4.54
CA LEU A 157 3.11 2.47 -3.26
C LEU A 157 3.61 1.04 -3.45
N LEU A 158 3.17 0.33 -4.49
CA LEU A 158 3.68 -1.00 -4.84
C LEU A 158 5.17 -0.93 -5.20
N LEU A 159 5.56 0.01 -6.07
CA LEU A 159 6.95 0.20 -6.47
C LEU A 159 7.84 0.46 -5.26
N ARG A 160 7.39 1.33 -4.34
CA ARG A 160 8.08 1.57 -3.07
C ARG A 160 8.14 0.31 -2.21
N GLY A 161 7.04 -0.43 -2.10
CA GLY A 161 6.99 -1.70 -1.37
C GLY A 161 8.00 -2.73 -1.90
N LEU A 162 8.14 -2.81 -3.22
CA LEU A 162 9.12 -3.69 -3.89
C LEU A 162 10.56 -3.26 -3.66
N ILE A 163 10.86 -1.95 -3.67
CA ILE A 163 12.22 -1.43 -3.46
C ILE A 163 12.64 -1.50 -1.99
N CYS A 164 11.73 -1.19 -1.07
CA CYS A 164 12.00 -1.14 0.37
C CYS A 164 11.71 -2.47 1.10
N PHE A 165 11.26 -3.51 0.39
CA PHE A 165 10.85 -4.80 0.95
C PHE A 165 9.81 -4.69 2.08
N GLU A 166 8.88 -3.73 1.95
CA GLU A 166 7.89 -3.44 2.98
C GLU A 166 6.58 -4.19 2.72
N LYS A 167 6.38 -5.33 3.40
CA LYS A 167 5.18 -6.18 3.24
C LYS A 167 3.84 -5.46 3.45
N ARG A 168 3.80 -4.43 4.30
CA ARG A 168 2.58 -3.66 4.59
C ARG A 168 2.04 -2.97 3.34
N LEU A 169 2.93 -2.45 2.49
CA LEU A 169 2.56 -1.77 1.25
C LEU A 169 2.03 -2.77 0.21
N LEU A 170 2.59 -3.99 0.14
CA LEU A 170 2.09 -5.05 -0.73
C LEU A 170 0.69 -5.50 -0.31
N PHE A 171 0.43 -5.70 0.99
CA PHE A 171 -0.92 -6.04 1.47
C PHE A 171 -1.93 -4.92 1.23
N LEU A 172 -1.51 -3.66 1.32
CA LEU A 172 -2.36 -2.53 0.99
C LEU A 172 -2.74 -2.55 -0.51
N HIS A 173 -1.74 -2.77 -1.38
CA HIS A 173 -1.95 -2.89 -2.81
C HIS A 173 -2.86 -4.08 -3.17
N LEU A 174 -2.67 -5.24 -2.53
CA LEU A 174 -3.51 -6.42 -2.72
C LEU A 174 -5.00 -6.15 -2.36
N LYS A 175 -5.25 -5.40 -1.28
CA LYS A 175 -6.62 -4.98 -0.93
C LYS A 175 -7.20 -4.02 -1.97
N PHE A 176 -6.37 -3.12 -2.48
CA PHE A 176 -6.75 -2.22 -3.55
C PHE A 176 -7.12 -2.98 -4.83
N ASP A 177 -6.32 -3.97 -5.23
CA ASP A 177 -6.61 -4.84 -6.39
C ASP A 177 -7.98 -5.50 -6.30
N TYR A 178 -8.35 -5.96 -5.10
CA TYR A 178 -9.66 -6.57 -4.86
C TYR A 178 -10.80 -5.56 -5.04
N ILE A 179 -10.64 -4.34 -4.50
CA ILE A 179 -11.63 -3.27 -4.66
C ILE A 179 -11.73 -2.86 -6.14
N LEU A 180 -10.59 -2.73 -6.81
CA LEU A 180 -10.52 -2.34 -8.22
C LEU A 180 -11.14 -3.41 -9.12
N PHE A 181 -10.97 -4.70 -8.79
CA PHE A 181 -11.64 -5.80 -9.49
C PHE A 181 -13.17 -5.68 -9.39
N ILE A 182 -13.72 -5.47 -8.18
CA ILE A 182 -15.16 -5.29 -7.99
C ILE A 182 -15.66 -4.06 -8.76
N PHE A 183 -14.92 -2.95 -8.67
CA PHE A 183 -15.26 -1.73 -9.41
C PHE A 183 -15.31 -1.99 -10.91
N ASN A 184 -14.29 -2.62 -11.50
CA ASN A 184 -14.24 -2.91 -12.93
C ASN A 184 -15.32 -3.89 -13.37
N PHE A 185 -15.66 -4.88 -12.54
CA PHE A 185 -16.74 -5.82 -12.82
C PHE A 185 -18.09 -5.11 -12.86
N VAL A 186 -18.39 -4.31 -11.84
CA VAL A 186 -19.64 -3.52 -11.79
C VAL A 186 -19.68 -2.49 -12.91
N ALA A 187 -18.58 -1.77 -13.15
CA ALA A 187 -18.47 -0.79 -14.23
C ALA A 187 -18.69 -1.45 -15.60
N SER A 188 -18.07 -2.61 -15.87
CA SER A 188 -18.26 -3.36 -17.11
C SER A 188 -19.70 -3.80 -17.29
N LEU A 189 -20.37 -4.27 -16.24
CA LEU A 189 -21.78 -4.68 -16.30
C LEU A 189 -22.69 -3.48 -16.60
N LEU A 190 -22.52 -2.38 -15.86
CA LEU A 190 -23.29 -1.16 -16.06
C LEU A 190 -23.05 -0.57 -17.46
N PHE A 191 -21.81 -0.59 -17.94
CA PHE A 191 -21.45 -0.09 -19.26
C PHE A 191 -22.03 -0.96 -20.38
N ALA A 192 -22.04 -2.28 -20.22
CA ALA A 192 -22.70 -3.18 -21.16
C ALA A 192 -24.21 -2.93 -21.22
N LEU A 193 -24.87 -2.73 -20.07
CA LEU A 193 -26.30 -2.40 -20.01
C LEU A 193 -26.59 -1.03 -20.65
N ALA A 194 -25.77 -0.02 -20.40
CA ALA A 194 -25.92 1.31 -20.99
C ALA A 194 -25.71 1.30 -22.51
N LEU A 195 -24.72 0.57 -23.02
CA LEU A 195 -24.51 0.42 -24.46
C LEU A 195 -25.64 -0.37 -25.14
N SER A 196 -26.27 -1.30 -24.42
CA SER A 196 -27.41 -2.06 -24.92
C SER A 196 -28.68 -1.21 -25.01
N SER A 197 -28.93 -0.35 -24.01
CA SER A 197 -30.13 0.49 -23.96
C SER A 197 -30.10 1.66 -24.95
N GLU A 198 -28.92 2.22 -25.24
CA GLU A 198 -28.77 3.39 -26.11
C GLU A 198 -28.69 3.05 -27.62
N GLY A 199 -28.66 1.75 -27.98
CA GLY A 199 -28.66 1.27 -29.37
C GLY A 199 -27.32 1.46 -30.12
N LEU A 200 -27.30 1.14 -31.42
CA LEU A 200 -26.06 1.09 -32.23
C LEU A 200 -25.27 2.42 -32.28
N ARG A 201 -25.93 3.56 -32.09
CA ARG A 201 -25.27 4.89 -32.14
C ARG A 201 -24.37 5.17 -30.93
N ALA A 202 -24.55 4.43 -29.84
CA ALA A 202 -23.71 4.53 -28.64
C ALA A 202 -22.36 3.80 -28.79
N TRP A 203 -22.23 2.91 -29.78
CA TRP A 203 -21.02 2.13 -30.07
C TRP A 203 -19.98 2.95 -30.85
N ASN A 204 -19.57 4.08 -30.27
CA ASN A 204 -18.46 4.86 -30.78
C ASN A 204 -17.12 4.18 -30.45
N PHE A 205 -16.10 4.40 -31.28
CA PHE A 205 -14.74 3.84 -31.08
C PHE A 205 -14.22 4.06 -29.65
N LEU A 206 -14.43 5.26 -29.10
CA LEU A 206 -14.00 5.62 -27.77
C LEU A 206 -14.70 4.79 -26.66
N ASN A 207 -16.00 4.52 -26.83
CA ASN A 207 -16.78 3.72 -25.89
C ASN A 207 -16.40 2.23 -25.99
N ILE A 208 -16.16 1.74 -27.21
CA ILE A 208 -15.66 0.37 -27.45
C ILE A 208 -14.29 0.20 -26.77
N LEU A 209 -13.38 1.15 -26.96
CA LEU A 209 -12.06 1.12 -26.34
C LEU A 209 -12.17 1.09 -24.80
N LEU A 210 -13.03 1.92 -24.21
CA LEU A 210 -13.24 1.93 -22.77
C LEU A 210 -13.84 0.60 -22.27
N PHE A 211 -14.81 0.04 -22.99
CA PHE A 211 -15.42 -1.24 -22.63
C PHE A 211 -14.41 -2.38 -22.68
N LEU A 212 -13.60 -2.45 -23.75
CA LEU A 212 -12.51 -3.42 -23.87
C LEU A 212 -11.46 -3.22 -22.78
N ASN A 213 -11.15 -1.98 -22.40
CA ASN A 213 -10.25 -1.69 -21.30
C ASN A 213 -10.76 -2.29 -19.98
N PHE A 214 -12.03 -2.07 -19.62
CA PHE A 214 -12.63 -2.70 -18.43
C PHE A 214 -12.65 -4.23 -18.49
N LEU A 215 -13.01 -4.80 -19.63
CA LEU A 215 -13.04 -6.25 -19.81
C LEU A 215 -11.64 -6.88 -19.69
N SER A 216 -10.64 -6.27 -20.32
CA SER A 216 -9.25 -6.74 -20.26
C SER A 216 -8.65 -6.62 -18.86
N GLN A 217 -9.14 -5.69 -18.05
CA GLN A 217 -8.68 -5.50 -16.68
C GLN A 217 -9.12 -6.64 -15.74
N LEU A 218 -10.25 -7.30 -16.00
CA LEU A 218 -10.74 -8.40 -15.15
C LEU A 218 -9.75 -9.58 -15.04
N PRO A 219 -9.30 -10.21 -16.14
CA PRO A 219 -8.31 -11.28 -16.06
C PRO A 219 -6.95 -10.77 -15.56
N LEU A 220 -6.56 -9.54 -15.92
CA LEU A 220 -5.30 -8.94 -15.47
C LEU A 220 -5.29 -8.72 -13.95
N GLN A 221 -6.39 -8.28 -13.35
CA GLN A 221 -6.47 -8.08 -11.89
C GLN A 221 -6.49 -9.41 -11.14
N LEU A 222 -7.16 -10.45 -11.68
CA LEU A 222 -7.12 -11.80 -11.09
C LEU A 222 -5.70 -12.37 -11.09
N TRP A 223 -4.98 -12.17 -12.20
CA TRP A 223 -3.58 -12.55 -12.30
C TRP A 223 -2.70 -11.72 -11.33
N ALA A 224 -2.90 -10.40 -11.28
CA ALA A 224 -2.19 -9.50 -10.37
C ALA A 224 -2.36 -9.91 -8.90
N LEU A 225 -3.59 -10.24 -8.48
CA LEU A 225 -3.89 -10.74 -7.13
C LEU A 225 -3.05 -11.97 -6.78
N SER A 226 -2.90 -12.92 -7.72
CA SER A 226 -2.05 -14.09 -7.49
C SER A 226 -0.58 -13.70 -7.37
N VAL A 227 -0.09 -12.85 -8.27
CA VAL A 227 1.33 -12.45 -8.30
C VAL A 227 1.73 -11.64 -7.06
N VAL A 228 0.93 -10.64 -6.69
CA VAL A 228 1.18 -9.78 -5.53
C VAL A 228 1.09 -10.59 -4.23
N ARG A 229 0.17 -11.56 -4.16
CA ARG A 229 0.09 -12.49 -3.02
C ARG A 229 1.34 -13.35 -2.90
N SER A 230 1.78 -13.98 -3.99
CA SER A 230 3.03 -14.73 -4.01
C SER A 230 4.24 -13.87 -3.62
N CYS A 231 4.25 -12.59 -4.03
CA CYS A 231 5.27 -11.65 -3.61
C CYS A 231 5.26 -11.34 -2.12
N ALA A 232 4.07 -11.13 -1.54
CA ALA A 232 3.91 -10.90 -0.11
C ALA A 232 4.36 -12.12 0.72
N ASP A 233 4.02 -13.33 0.28
CA ASP A 233 4.44 -14.58 0.93
C ASP A 233 5.97 -14.74 0.86
N PHE A 234 6.57 -14.47 -0.30
CA PHE A 234 8.03 -14.48 -0.48
C PHE A 234 8.74 -13.47 0.43
N PHE A 235 8.20 -12.26 0.58
CA PHE A 235 8.77 -11.26 1.50
C PHE A 235 8.66 -11.70 2.97
N SER A 236 7.58 -12.40 3.34
CA SER A 236 7.46 -12.99 4.68
C SER A 236 8.54 -14.04 4.93
N LEU A 237 8.85 -14.88 3.95
CA LEU A 237 9.91 -15.88 4.06
C LEU A 237 11.30 -15.23 4.22
N ILE A 238 11.62 -14.21 3.42
CA ILE A 238 12.88 -13.46 3.54
C ILE A 238 13.05 -12.87 4.95
N GLN A 239 11.98 -12.29 5.51
CA GLN A 239 12.04 -11.73 6.87
C GLN A 239 12.36 -12.79 7.92
N VAL A 240 11.83 -14.01 7.77
CA VAL A 240 12.13 -15.12 8.69
C VAL A 240 13.58 -15.58 8.54
N PHE A 241 14.08 -15.73 7.31
CA PHE A 241 15.48 -16.10 7.10
C PHE A 241 16.45 -15.05 7.67
N LEU A 242 16.15 -13.76 7.53
CA LEU A 242 16.92 -12.67 8.14
C LEU A 242 16.89 -12.68 9.67
N GLN A 243 15.83 -13.22 10.29
CA GLN A 243 15.75 -13.35 11.75
C GLN A 243 16.50 -14.56 12.30
N LEU A 244 16.72 -15.57 11.45
CA LEU A 244 17.42 -16.80 11.82
C LEU A 244 18.95 -16.71 11.65
N ALA A 245 19.44 -15.77 10.84
CA ALA A 245 20.87 -15.49 10.60
C ALA A 245 21.45 -14.47 11.60
#